data_AF-A0A0P7W7G4-F1
#
_entry.id   AF-A0A0P7W7G4-F1
#
_cell.length_a   1.000
_cell.length_b   1.000
_cell.length_c   1.000
_cell.angle_alpha   90.00
_cell.angle_beta   90.00
_cell.angle_gamma   90.00
#
_symmetry.space_group_name_H-M   'P 1'
#
loop_
_entity.id
_entity.type
_entity.pdbx_description
1 polymer ?
#
loop_
_entity_poly.entity_id
_entity_poly.type
_entity_poly.pdbx_seq_one_letter_code
_entity_poly.pdbx_strand_id
1 'polypeptide(L)'
;YRCNTESEWYQIHENIIRKVNSRYNLSGSNAGLAVSLQLLHGDIEQIRREYMALFTRGIAITKKLGFSDIIMPGEMRNDLYVTLERGEFEKGGKSVARNVEVTVCVLDADGLVLKGSVWAGSGESGADEYHSIVLYHNNSPRWAEQIKLPLPVDKFRGSHMRFEFRHCSSKCHAFTFLMGCVLGRDGVGMGIGPGQEDGRTLPDGTHELIVH
;
A
#
# COMPACT_ATOMS: atom_id res chain seq x y z
N TYR A 1 1.25 19.56 11.76
CA TYR A 1 -0.02 19.78 11.02
C TYR A 1 -0.97 18.67 11.39
N ARG A 2 -2.25 18.98 11.60
CA ARG A 2 -3.31 18.02 11.93
C ARG A 2 -4.47 18.25 10.97
N CYS A 3 -4.99 17.19 10.35
CA CYS A 3 -6.16 17.30 9.49
C CYS A 3 -7.41 17.63 10.33
N ASN A 4 -8.36 18.36 9.73
CA ASN A 4 -9.59 18.75 10.42
C ASN A 4 -10.61 17.61 10.49
N THR A 5 -10.57 16.70 9.53
CA THR A 5 -11.43 15.52 9.45
C THR A 5 -10.60 14.31 9.01
N GLU A 6 -10.78 13.16 9.66
CA GLU A 6 -10.00 11.95 9.36
C GLU A 6 -10.22 11.45 7.92
N SER A 7 -11.42 11.66 7.37
CA SER A 7 -11.77 11.30 5.99
C SER A 7 -10.98 12.07 4.93
N GLU A 8 -10.31 13.16 5.30
CA GLU A 8 -9.48 13.97 4.39
C GLU A 8 -7.98 13.73 4.58
N TRP A 9 -7.60 12.80 5.46
CA TRP A 9 -6.20 12.51 5.75
C TRP A 9 -5.40 12.17 4.50
N TYR A 10 -6.00 11.39 3.59
CA TYR A 10 -5.37 10.94 2.35
C TYR A 10 -4.82 12.07 1.46
N GLN A 11 -5.36 13.29 1.57
CA GLN A 11 -5.00 14.45 0.75
C GLN A 11 -4.32 15.58 1.54
N ILE A 12 -3.95 15.34 2.80
CA ILE A 12 -3.37 16.40 3.66
C ILE A 12 -2.08 16.99 3.08
N HIS A 13 -1.24 16.16 2.45
CA HIS A 13 0.02 16.59 1.85
C HIS A 13 -0.20 17.56 0.69
N GLU A 14 -1.14 17.27 -0.21
CA GLU A 14 -1.57 18.15 -1.29
C GLU A 14 -2.15 19.47 -0.75
N ASN A 15 -2.99 19.39 0.28
CA ASN A 15 -3.52 20.59 0.94
C ASN A 15 -2.42 21.49 1.51
N ILE A 16 -1.37 20.93 2.11
CA ILE A 16 -0.21 21.69 2.62
C ILE A 16 0.58 22.32 1.47
N ILE A 17 0.88 21.54 0.43
CA ILE A 17 1.62 22.02 -0.76
C ILE A 17 0.89 23.19 -1.42
N ARG A 18 -0.43 23.06 -1.58
CA ARG A 18 -1.30 24.10 -2.16
C ARG A 18 -1.69 25.20 -1.17
N LYS A 19 -1.25 25.12 0.09
CA LYS A 19 -1.53 26.08 1.15
C LYS A 19 -3.02 26.30 1.43
N VAL A 20 -3.82 25.23 1.36
CA VAL A 20 -5.27 25.24 1.66
C VAL A 20 -5.49 25.21 3.17
N ASN A 21 -5.20 26.34 3.82
CA ASN A 21 -5.18 26.47 5.29
C ASN A 21 -6.52 26.14 5.99
N SER A 22 -7.65 26.10 5.29
CA SER A 22 -8.95 25.75 5.86
C SER A 22 -9.13 24.25 6.14
N ARG A 23 -8.26 23.39 5.59
CA ARG A 23 -8.39 21.92 5.66
C ARG A 23 -7.43 21.25 6.66
N TYR A 24 -6.55 22.02 7.29
CA TYR A 24 -5.64 21.53 8.32
C TYR A 24 -5.35 22.61 9.35
N ASN A 25 -4.99 22.18 10.55
CA ASN A 25 -4.53 23.02 11.64
C ASN A 25 -3.03 22.83 11.89
N LEU A 26 -2.35 23.87 12.37
CA LEU A 26 -0.99 23.76 12.88
C LEU A 26 -1.03 23.02 14.23
N SER A 27 -0.12 22.06 14.43
CA SER A 27 0.05 21.42 15.74
C SER A 27 0.63 22.44 16.72
N GLY A 28 0.26 22.38 18.01
CA GLY A 28 0.74 23.33 19.03
C GLY A 28 2.27 23.44 19.09
N SER A 29 2.78 24.57 19.60
CA SER A 29 4.15 25.09 19.42
C SER A 29 5.32 24.20 19.89
N ASN A 30 5.06 23.04 20.49
CA ASN A 30 6.08 22.25 21.18
C ASN A 30 6.48 20.97 20.41
N ALA A 31 5.93 20.72 19.23
CA ALA A 31 6.31 19.61 18.36
C ALA A 31 6.78 20.13 17.00
N GLY A 32 8.07 19.97 16.69
CA GLY A 32 8.69 20.39 15.43
C GLY A 32 9.36 19.22 14.71
N LEU A 33 9.23 19.19 13.39
CA LEU A 33 9.97 18.28 12.51
C LEU A 33 10.93 19.13 11.67
N ALA A 34 12.22 18.83 11.73
CA ALA A 34 13.22 19.44 10.86
C ALA A 34 13.45 18.54 9.64
N VAL A 35 13.40 19.12 8.44
CA VAL A 35 13.66 18.42 7.18
C VAL A 35 14.79 19.15 6.47
N SER A 36 15.84 18.42 6.08
CA SER A 36 16.94 18.93 5.26
C SER A 36 17.09 18.05 4.02
N LEU A 37 17.56 18.64 2.92
CA LEU A 37 17.85 17.94 1.68
C LEU A 37 19.34 18.10 1.37
N GLN A 38 20.01 16.98 1.10
CA GLN A 38 21.40 16.96 0.68
C GLN A 38 21.52 16.07 -0.55
N LEU A 39 22.15 16.61 -1.61
CA LEU A 39 22.46 15.84 -2.81
C LEU A 39 23.80 15.13 -2.61
N LEU A 40 23.82 13.81 -2.77
CA LEU A 40 25.00 12.97 -2.72
C LEU A 40 25.28 12.42 -4.13
N HIS A 41 26.54 12.40 -4.54
CA HIS A 41 26.97 11.94 -5.86
C HIS A 41 27.63 10.57 -5.76
N GLY A 42 27.39 9.70 -6.74
CA GLY A 42 27.94 8.35 -6.78
C GLY A 42 26.87 7.27 -6.58
N ASP A 43 27.28 6.01 -6.66
CA ASP A 43 26.42 4.88 -6.36
C ASP A 43 26.29 4.66 -4.85
N ILE A 44 25.36 3.79 -4.44
CA ILE A 44 25.08 3.55 -3.02
C ILE A 44 26.30 2.96 -2.29
N GLU A 45 27.16 2.21 -2.95
CA GLU A 45 28.35 1.59 -2.35
C GLU A 45 29.44 2.64 -2.11
N GLN A 46 29.65 3.56 -3.06
CA GLN A 46 30.55 4.70 -2.90
C GLN A 46 30.06 5.63 -1.78
N ILE A 47 28.77 6.00 -1.80
CA ILE A 47 28.19 6.90 -0.79
C ILE A 47 28.30 6.28 0.61
N ARG A 48 28.09 4.96 0.76
CA ARG A 48 28.28 4.27 2.04
C ARG A 48 29.73 4.31 2.55
N ARG A 49 30.72 4.21 1.66
CA ARG A 49 32.14 4.30 2.03
C ARG A 49 32.56 5.72 2.41
N GLU A 50 32.12 6.71 1.65
CA GLU A 50 32.52 8.12 1.85
C GLU A 50 31.77 8.78 3.02
N TYR A 51 30.51 8.40 3.23
CA TYR A 51 29.63 9.00 4.23
C TYR A 51 29.17 7.98 5.28
N MET A 52 30.07 7.14 5.81
CA MET A 52 29.73 6.09 6.79
C MET A 52 28.88 6.60 7.98
N ALA A 53 29.14 7.83 8.45
CA ALA A 53 28.39 8.44 9.56
C ALA A 53 26.90 8.67 9.24
N LEU A 54 26.54 8.83 7.95
CA LEU A 54 25.15 8.97 7.51
C LEU A 54 24.39 7.64 7.49
N PHE A 55 25.07 6.49 7.56
CA PHE A 55 24.46 5.16 7.56
C PHE A 55 24.54 4.48 8.94
N THR A 56 24.49 5.28 9.99
CA THR A 56 24.35 4.79 11.38
C THR A 56 22.97 4.13 11.60
N ARG A 57 22.72 3.57 12.80
CA ARG A 57 21.49 2.81 13.08
C ARG A 57 20.25 3.66 12.83
N GLY A 58 19.27 3.10 12.11
CA GLY A 58 17.94 3.70 11.92
C GLY A 58 17.73 4.45 10.61
N ILE A 59 18.68 4.45 9.68
CA ILE A 59 18.44 4.96 8.32
C ILE A 59 17.70 3.93 7.47
N ALA A 60 16.53 4.32 6.95
CA ALA A 60 15.77 3.56 5.97
C ALA A 60 16.12 4.05 4.56
N ILE A 61 16.59 3.13 3.70
CA ILE A 61 16.86 3.43 2.28
C ILE A 61 15.59 3.15 1.48
N THR A 62 15.12 4.15 0.73
CA THR A 62 13.96 4.04 -0.15
C THR A 62 14.40 4.17 -1.60
N LYS A 63 14.06 3.19 -2.44
CA LYS A 63 14.25 3.30 -3.90
C LYS A 63 13.16 4.19 -4.52
N LYS A 64 13.49 4.91 -5.58
CA LYS A 64 12.52 5.64 -6.42
C LYS A 64 11.39 4.69 -6.83
N LEU A 65 10.12 5.09 -6.74
CA LEU A 65 8.98 4.21 -7.05
C LEU A 65 9.06 3.63 -8.48
N GLY A 66 9.39 4.47 -9.47
CA GLY A 66 9.64 4.02 -10.83
C GLY A 66 11.07 3.53 -11.07
N PHE A 67 11.31 3.03 -12.27
CA PHE A 67 12.66 2.74 -12.74
C PHE A 67 13.46 4.04 -12.97
N SER A 68 14.78 3.90 -12.89
CA SER A 68 15.70 4.88 -13.43
C SER A 68 15.68 4.81 -14.95
N ASP A 69 16.06 5.89 -15.63
CA ASP A 69 16.11 5.92 -17.10
C ASP A 69 17.11 4.88 -17.64
N ILE A 70 18.08 4.50 -16.82
CA ILE A 70 19.06 3.43 -17.09
C ILE A 70 18.87 2.34 -16.03
N ILE A 71 18.62 1.11 -16.48
CA ILE A 71 18.58 -0.09 -15.64
C ILE A 71 19.91 -0.81 -15.82
N MET A 72 20.67 -0.94 -14.74
CA MET A 72 21.97 -1.61 -14.79
C MET A 72 21.79 -3.13 -14.96
N PRO A 73 22.54 -3.78 -15.85
CA PRO A 73 22.48 -5.23 -16.01
C PRO A 73 22.88 -5.93 -14.69
N GLY A 74 22.04 -6.85 -14.23
CA GLY A 74 22.18 -7.53 -12.93
C GLY A 74 21.35 -6.91 -11.80
N GLU A 75 20.75 -5.72 -11.98
CA GLU A 75 19.76 -5.21 -11.02
C GLU A 75 18.40 -5.87 -11.27
N MET A 76 18.06 -6.89 -10.46
CA MET A 76 16.71 -7.45 -10.42
C MET A 76 15.84 -6.62 -9.47
N ARG A 77 14.83 -5.96 -10.02
CA ARG A 77 13.84 -5.22 -9.24
C ARG A 77 12.43 -5.57 -9.70
N ASN A 78 11.75 -6.38 -8.90
CA ASN A 78 10.36 -6.79 -9.09
C ASN A 78 9.54 -6.45 -7.84
N ASP A 79 9.61 -5.17 -7.45
CA ASP A 79 8.78 -4.65 -6.38
C ASP A 79 7.43 -4.26 -6.98
N LEU A 80 6.35 -4.92 -6.56
CA LEU A 80 5.00 -4.49 -6.91
C LEU A 80 4.52 -3.47 -5.88
N TYR A 81 4.09 -2.31 -6.33
CA TYR A 81 3.50 -1.28 -5.48
C TYR A 81 1.99 -1.27 -5.67
N VAL A 82 1.25 -1.43 -4.59
CA VAL A 82 -0.22 -1.43 -4.60
C VAL A 82 -0.71 -0.31 -3.71
N THR A 83 -1.60 0.51 -4.24
CA THR A 83 -2.26 1.56 -3.47
C THR A 83 -3.69 1.14 -3.17
N LEU A 84 -4.01 0.94 -1.90
CA LEU A 84 -5.40 0.79 -1.46
C LEU A 84 -6.08 2.16 -1.55
N GLU A 85 -6.85 2.39 -2.62
CA GLU A 85 -7.35 3.73 -2.94
C GLU A 85 -8.62 4.08 -2.14
N ARG A 86 -9.76 3.46 -2.48
CA ARG A 86 -11.08 3.74 -1.92
C ARG A 86 -11.98 2.51 -1.94
N GLY A 87 -12.99 2.50 -1.09
CA GLY A 87 -14.05 1.49 -1.10
C GLY A 87 -15.43 2.13 -1.04
N GLU A 88 -16.46 1.38 -1.41
CA GLU A 88 -17.86 1.79 -1.29
C GLU A 88 -18.66 0.65 -0.65
N PHE A 89 -19.30 0.94 0.48
CA PHE A 89 -19.97 -0.06 1.31
C PHE A 89 -21.41 0.35 1.61
N GLU A 90 -22.33 -0.58 1.41
CA GLU A 90 -23.74 -0.37 1.73
C GLU A 90 -24.01 -0.38 3.25
N LYS A 91 -24.91 0.49 3.72
CA LYS A 91 -25.34 0.51 5.13
C LYS A 91 -26.04 -0.79 5.57
N GLY A 92 -26.58 -1.59 4.63
CA GLY A 92 -27.22 -2.87 4.95
C GLY A 92 -28.30 -2.74 6.03
N GLY A 93 -29.21 -1.78 5.88
CA GLY A 93 -30.32 -1.53 6.82
C GLY A 93 -29.95 -0.87 8.16
N LYS A 94 -28.67 -0.60 8.44
CA LYS A 94 -28.24 0.12 9.65
C LYS A 94 -28.39 1.64 9.49
N SER A 95 -28.69 2.34 10.58
CA SER A 95 -28.77 3.82 10.58
C SER A 95 -27.39 4.48 10.41
N VAL A 96 -26.36 3.85 10.97
CA VAL A 96 -25.00 4.39 11.02
C VAL A 96 -24.10 3.75 9.95
N ALA A 97 -23.15 4.53 9.44
CA ALA A 97 -22.15 4.08 8.48
C ALA A 97 -21.17 3.05 9.10
N ARG A 98 -20.60 2.20 8.24
CA ARG A 98 -19.71 1.11 8.63
C ARG A 98 -18.31 1.63 9.00
N ASN A 99 -17.65 0.89 9.88
CA ASN A 99 -16.23 1.03 10.16
C ASN A 99 -15.53 -0.14 9.46
N VAL A 100 -14.75 0.11 8.41
CA VAL A 100 -14.17 -0.96 7.59
C VAL A 100 -12.66 -0.98 7.74
N GLU A 101 -12.14 -2.17 8.02
CA GLU A 101 -10.72 -2.53 7.96
C GLU A 101 -10.50 -3.45 6.76
N VAL A 102 -9.41 -3.24 6.02
CA VAL A 102 -8.97 -4.13 4.95
C VAL A 102 -7.71 -4.83 5.39
N THR A 103 -7.73 -6.15 5.41
CA THR A 103 -6.53 -6.97 5.56
C THR A 103 -6.02 -7.37 4.18
N VAL A 104 -4.75 -7.11 3.89
CA VAL A 104 -4.09 -7.46 2.63
C VAL A 104 -3.00 -8.48 2.91
N CYS A 105 -2.98 -9.57 2.16
CA CYS A 105 -1.90 -10.54 2.20
C CYS A 105 -1.62 -11.11 0.81
N VAL A 106 -0.46 -11.74 0.62
CA VAL A 106 -0.11 -12.41 -0.63
C VAL A 106 -0.17 -13.92 -0.40
N LEU A 107 -0.84 -14.63 -1.30
CA LEU A 107 -0.93 -16.07 -1.36
C LEU A 107 -0.05 -16.58 -2.49
N ASP A 108 0.54 -17.76 -2.33
CA ASP A 108 1.21 -18.49 -3.40
C ASP A 108 0.21 -19.28 -4.27
N ALA A 109 0.74 -20.04 -5.24
CA ALA A 109 -0.05 -20.86 -6.15
C ALA A 109 -0.82 -21.99 -5.44
N ASP A 110 -0.40 -22.40 -4.25
CA ASP A 110 -1.07 -23.40 -3.41
C ASP A 110 -2.10 -22.76 -2.46
N GLY A 111 -2.24 -21.43 -2.48
CA GLY A 111 -3.14 -20.66 -1.62
C GLY A 111 -2.60 -20.41 -0.21
N LEU A 112 -1.31 -20.63 0.04
CA LEU A 112 -0.66 -20.38 1.32
C LEU A 112 -0.13 -18.95 1.40
N VAL A 113 -0.23 -18.32 2.59
CA VAL A 113 0.27 -16.96 2.81
C VAL A 113 1.79 -16.92 2.67
N LEU A 114 2.27 -16.09 1.74
CA LEU A 114 3.68 -15.79 1.56
C LEU A 114 4.18 -14.89 2.69
N LYS A 115 4.97 -15.49 3.58
CA LYS A 115 5.50 -14.80 4.76
C LYS A 115 6.43 -13.63 4.40
N GLY A 116 6.34 -12.55 5.17
CA GLY A 116 7.21 -11.38 5.05
C GLY A 116 7.13 -10.64 3.69
N SER A 117 6.05 -10.86 2.94
CA SER A 117 5.91 -10.35 1.57
C SER A 117 5.17 -9.01 1.49
N VAL A 118 4.67 -8.48 2.62
CA VAL A 118 3.89 -7.24 2.66
C VAL A 118 4.63 -6.18 3.48
N TRP A 119 5.01 -5.07 2.84
CA TRP A 119 5.81 -4.01 3.46
C TRP A 119 5.02 -2.69 3.45
N ALA A 120 4.70 -2.16 4.65
CA ALA A 120 3.89 -0.96 4.84
C ALA A 120 4.68 0.37 4.81
N GLY A 121 6.00 0.28 4.64
CA GLY A 121 6.86 1.44 4.64
C GLY A 121 8.31 1.08 4.35
N SER A 122 9.13 2.11 4.19
CA SER A 122 10.57 1.93 4.03
C SER A 122 11.24 1.72 5.37
N GLY A 123 12.08 0.69 5.45
CA GLY A 123 12.82 0.34 6.68
C GLY A 123 12.05 -0.55 7.65
N GLU A 124 10.78 -0.83 7.39
CA GLU A 124 10.04 -1.86 8.10
C GLU A 124 10.38 -3.26 7.56
N SER A 125 10.43 -4.24 8.46
CA SER A 125 10.51 -5.64 8.07
C SER A 125 9.21 -6.07 7.42
N GLY A 126 9.29 -6.96 6.42
CA GLY A 126 8.09 -7.53 5.82
C GLY A 126 7.21 -8.24 6.85
N ALA A 127 5.91 -8.01 6.73
CA ALA A 127 4.85 -8.71 7.46
C ALA A 127 4.14 -9.72 6.56
N ASP A 128 3.39 -10.63 7.17
CA ASP A 128 2.57 -11.63 6.49
C ASP A 128 1.24 -11.01 6.00
N GLU A 129 0.74 -10.02 6.75
CA GLU A 129 -0.51 -9.31 6.48
C GLU A 129 -0.32 -7.81 6.74
N TYR A 130 -1.08 -6.99 6.01
CA TYR A 130 -1.22 -5.55 6.24
C TYR A 130 -2.66 -5.23 6.64
N HIS A 131 -2.84 -4.36 7.63
CA HIS A 131 -4.15 -3.89 8.06
C HIS A 131 -4.29 -2.41 7.78
N SER A 132 -5.33 -2.03 7.05
CA SER A 132 -5.61 -0.64 6.72
C SER A 132 -6.07 0.16 7.94
N ILE A 133 -5.96 1.49 7.88
CA ILE A 133 -6.64 2.34 8.85
C ILE A 133 -8.17 2.15 8.77
N VAL A 134 -8.83 2.27 9.92
CA VAL A 134 -10.29 2.25 10.02
C VAL A 134 -10.81 3.67 10.13
N LEU A 135 -11.51 4.14 9.10
CA LEU A 135 -12.18 5.43 9.12
C LEU A 135 -13.55 5.31 9.79
N TYR A 136 -13.74 6.07 10.86
CA TYR A 136 -14.95 5.98 11.69
C TYR A 136 -16.20 6.47 10.95
N HIS A 137 -17.25 5.66 10.96
CA HIS A 137 -18.54 5.94 10.32
C HIS A 137 -18.41 6.43 8.88
N ASN A 138 -17.59 5.74 8.08
CA ASN A 138 -17.35 6.08 6.70
C ASN A 138 -17.67 4.91 5.77
N ASN A 139 -18.75 5.04 4.99
CA ASN A 139 -19.14 4.06 3.97
C ASN A 139 -18.34 4.16 2.69
N SER A 140 -17.65 5.27 2.46
CA SER A 140 -16.83 5.50 1.29
C SER A 140 -15.40 5.85 1.72
N PRO A 141 -14.71 4.96 2.46
CA PRO A 141 -13.38 5.23 2.95
C PRO A 141 -12.41 5.45 1.79
N ARG A 142 -11.54 6.45 1.93
CA ARG A 142 -10.40 6.70 1.05
C ARG A 142 -9.15 6.51 1.89
N TRP A 143 -8.46 5.39 1.69
CA TRP A 143 -7.26 5.04 2.44
C TRP A 143 -6.03 5.74 1.84
N ALA A 144 -5.87 5.64 0.52
CA ALA A 144 -4.65 6.03 -0.19
C ALA A 144 -3.37 5.50 0.46
N GLU A 145 -3.44 4.27 0.94
CA GLU A 145 -2.33 3.57 1.61
C GLU A 145 -1.52 2.82 0.57
N GLN A 146 -0.20 3.03 0.57
CA GLN A 146 0.71 2.35 -0.34
C GLN A 146 1.39 1.17 0.35
N ILE A 147 1.36 0.03 -0.32
CA ILE A 147 1.91 -1.24 0.13
C ILE A 147 2.93 -1.69 -0.91
N LYS A 148 4.11 -2.12 -0.45
CA LYS A 148 5.15 -2.69 -1.32
C LYS A 148 5.18 -4.20 -1.14
N LEU A 149 5.22 -4.93 -2.25
CA LEU A 149 5.31 -6.38 -2.32
C LEU A 149 6.61 -6.78 -3.05
N PRO A 150 7.70 -7.04 -2.31
CA PRO A 150 8.93 -7.54 -2.92
C PRO A 150 8.79 -9.03 -3.21
N LEU A 151 8.24 -9.37 -4.38
CA LEU A 151 8.03 -10.75 -4.80
C LEU A 151 9.16 -11.21 -5.74
N PRO A 152 9.82 -12.35 -5.46
CA PRO A 152 10.73 -12.98 -6.42
C PRO A 152 9.98 -13.32 -7.71
N VAL A 153 10.63 -13.17 -8.88
CA VAL A 153 10.03 -13.47 -10.20
C VAL A 153 9.44 -14.88 -10.25
N ASP A 154 10.14 -15.84 -9.63
CA ASP A 154 9.73 -17.24 -9.62
C ASP A 154 8.43 -17.47 -8.83
N LYS A 155 8.19 -16.65 -7.81
CA LYS A 155 6.97 -16.70 -6.99
C LYS A 155 5.87 -15.79 -7.52
N PHE A 156 6.23 -14.78 -8.29
CA PHE A 156 5.27 -13.82 -8.83
C PHE A 156 4.20 -14.54 -9.66
N ARG A 157 4.62 -15.49 -10.51
CA ARG A 157 3.70 -16.31 -11.33
C ARG A 157 2.84 -17.21 -10.43
N GLY A 158 1.53 -17.04 -10.51
CA GLY A 158 0.58 -17.80 -9.69
C GLY A 158 0.43 -17.29 -8.26
N SER A 159 1.07 -16.17 -7.89
CA SER A 159 0.74 -15.51 -6.62
C SER A 159 -0.56 -14.73 -6.74
N HIS A 160 -1.28 -14.62 -5.63
CA HIS A 160 -2.54 -13.89 -5.55
C HIS A 160 -2.53 -12.91 -4.38
N MET A 161 -3.00 -11.69 -4.58
CA MET A 161 -3.24 -10.78 -3.46
C MET A 161 -4.64 -11.03 -2.90
N ARG A 162 -4.74 -11.36 -1.62
CA ARG A 162 -6.00 -11.50 -0.93
C ARG A 162 -6.35 -10.23 -0.15
N PHE A 163 -7.54 -9.70 -0.40
CA PHE A 163 -8.14 -8.59 0.35
C PHE A 163 -9.30 -9.14 1.19
N GLU A 164 -9.26 -8.90 2.51
CA GLU A 164 -10.33 -9.26 3.44
C GLU A 164 -10.92 -8.02 4.09
N PHE A 165 -12.24 -7.87 4.04
CA PHE A 165 -12.93 -6.69 4.58
C PHE A 165 -13.61 -7.02 5.90
N ARG A 166 -13.18 -6.39 6.99
CA ARG A 166 -13.76 -6.60 8.33
C ARG A 166 -14.54 -5.37 8.78
N HIS A 167 -15.72 -5.59 9.38
CA HIS A 167 -16.45 -4.53 10.07
C HIS A 167 -15.99 -4.39 11.53
N CYS A 168 -15.35 -3.26 11.83
CA CYS A 168 -14.81 -2.97 13.16
C CYS A 168 -15.85 -2.21 14.01
N SER A 169 -16.87 -2.91 14.51
CA SER A 169 -17.74 -2.39 15.58
C SER A 169 -17.32 -2.88 16.96
N SER A 170 -17.62 -2.10 18.00
CA SER A 170 -17.41 -2.44 19.41
C SER A 170 -18.12 -3.72 19.88
N LYS A 171 -18.98 -4.30 19.04
CA LYS A 171 -19.55 -5.65 19.17
C LYS A 171 -19.10 -6.43 17.93
N CYS A 172 -18.09 -7.28 18.08
CA CYS A 172 -17.45 -8.00 16.99
C CYS A 172 -18.44 -8.89 16.22
N HIS A 173 -18.59 -8.63 14.92
CA HIS A 173 -18.95 -9.65 13.94
C HIS A 173 -18.05 -9.44 12.74
N ALA A 174 -17.00 -10.27 12.63
CA ALA A 174 -16.20 -10.36 11.43
C ALA A 174 -17.08 -10.94 10.33
N PHE A 175 -17.36 -10.14 9.31
CA PHE A 175 -17.71 -10.67 8.00
C PHE A 175 -16.37 -10.83 7.29
N THR A 176 -16.05 -12.02 6.78
CA THR A 176 -14.82 -12.25 6.01
C THR A 176 -15.25 -12.43 4.57
N PHE A 177 -14.91 -11.46 3.72
CA PHE A 177 -15.00 -11.62 2.28
C PHE A 177 -13.60 -11.89 1.73
N LEU A 178 -13.44 -12.90 0.89
CA LEU A 178 -12.15 -13.31 0.33
C LEU A 178 -12.09 -12.86 -1.13
N MET A 179 -11.21 -11.92 -1.48
CA MET A 179 -10.96 -11.58 -2.88
C MET A 179 -9.49 -11.78 -3.24
N GLY A 180 -9.21 -12.66 -4.20
CA GLY A 180 -7.87 -12.86 -4.76
C GLY A 180 -7.68 -12.09 -6.08
N CYS A 181 -6.72 -11.17 -6.15
CA CYS A 181 -6.22 -10.61 -7.41
C CYS A 181 -5.05 -11.47 -7.89
N VAL A 182 -5.18 -12.09 -9.07
CA VAL A 182 -4.15 -12.95 -9.65
C VAL A 182 -3.02 -12.10 -10.23
N LEU A 183 -1.79 -12.27 -9.72
CA LEU A 183 -0.59 -11.66 -10.29
C LEU A 183 -0.04 -12.57 -11.40
N GLY A 184 -0.76 -12.61 -12.53
CA GLY A 184 -0.46 -13.50 -13.66
C GLY A 184 -1.01 -14.91 -13.47
N ARG A 185 -1.81 -15.37 -14.44
CA ARG A 185 -2.50 -16.66 -14.42
C ARG A 185 -1.60 -17.73 -15.06
N ASP A 186 -1.40 -18.88 -14.43
CA ASP A 186 -2.26 -20.06 -14.60
C ASP A 186 -2.92 -20.53 -13.30
N GLY A 187 -4.26 -20.48 -13.21
CA GLY A 187 -5.02 -21.06 -12.10
C GLY A 187 -6.01 -20.11 -11.42
N VAL A 188 -7.30 -20.28 -11.76
CA VAL A 188 -8.53 -19.91 -11.03
C VAL A 188 -8.55 -18.58 -10.25
N GLY A 189 -9.09 -17.54 -10.89
CA GLY A 189 -9.60 -16.33 -10.24
C GLY A 189 -10.67 -15.69 -11.12
N MET A 190 -11.86 -15.52 -10.56
CA MET A 190 -13.08 -14.96 -11.14
C MET A 190 -12.87 -13.62 -11.88
N GLY A 191 -13.64 -13.45 -12.96
CA GLY A 191 -14.24 -12.16 -13.30
C GLY A 191 -13.39 -11.16 -14.07
N ILE A 192 -12.53 -11.59 -14.99
CA ILE A 192 -12.02 -10.72 -16.06
C ILE A 192 -12.79 -11.08 -17.34
N GLY A 193 -13.38 -10.09 -18.00
CA GLY A 193 -14.17 -10.26 -19.22
C GLY A 193 -13.41 -11.06 -20.31
N PRO A 194 -14.13 -11.72 -21.23
CA PRO A 194 -13.53 -12.61 -22.20
C PRO A 194 -12.69 -11.79 -23.18
N GLY A 195 -11.36 -11.93 -23.14
CA GLY A 195 -10.51 -11.28 -24.15
C GLY A 195 -9.02 -11.11 -23.83
N GLN A 196 -8.52 -11.52 -22.67
CA GLN A 196 -7.10 -11.33 -22.32
C GLN A 196 -6.42 -12.68 -22.05
N GLU A 197 -6.16 -13.42 -23.13
CA GLU A 197 -5.57 -14.77 -23.16
C GLU A 197 -4.04 -14.79 -23.25
N ASP A 198 -3.39 -13.63 -23.31
CA ASP A 198 -1.94 -13.50 -23.46
C ASP A 198 -1.34 -13.35 -22.06
N GLY A 199 -0.47 -14.27 -21.61
CA GLY A 199 0.14 -14.38 -20.27
C GLY A 199 0.98 -13.19 -19.78
N ARG A 200 0.43 -11.99 -19.90
CA ARG A 200 0.97 -10.71 -19.48
C ARG A 200 0.55 -10.46 -18.04
N THR A 201 1.45 -9.81 -17.31
CA THR A 201 1.13 -9.28 -15.98
C THR A 201 -0.03 -8.31 -16.08
N LEU A 202 -0.82 -8.20 -15.01
CA LEU A 202 -1.88 -7.20 -14.90
C LEU A 202 -1.31 -5.81 -15.27
N PRO A 203 -1.93 -5.04 -16.17
CA PRO A 203 -1.38 -3.75 -16.58
C PRO A 203 -1.40 -2.77 -15.41
N ASP A 204 -0.34 -1.99 -15.25
CA ASP A 204 -0.28 -0.94 -14.23
C ASP A 204 -1.46 0.03 -14.38
N GLY A 205 -2.17 0.27 -13.28
CA GLY A 205 -3.28 1.21 -13.27
C GLY A 205 -4.20 1.05 -12.06
N THR A 206 -5.35 1.70 -12.16
CA THR A 206 -6.44 1.55 -11.19
C THR A 206 -7.29 0.36 -11.59
N HIS A 207 -7.51 -0.55 -10.65
CA HIS A 207 -8.37 -1.72 -10.82
C HIS A 207 -9.56 -1.62 -9.87
N GLU A 208 -10.77 -1.75 -10.41
CA GLU A 208 -11.99 -1.79 -9.61
C GLU A 208 -12.32 -3.25 -9.28
N LEU A 209 -12.38 -3.58 -7.99
CA LEU A 209 -12.65 -4.92 -7.48
C LEU A 209 -14.09 -4.97 -6.97
N ILE A 210 -14.90 -5.89 -7.52
CA ILE A 210 -16.31 -6.06 -7.12
C ILE A 210 -16.42 -7.07 -5.97
N VAL A 211 -16.88 -6.60 -4.82
CA VAL A 211 -17.14 -7.41 -3.62
C VAL A 211 -18.54 -8.01 -3.74
N HIS A 212 -18.64 -9.34 -3.60
CA HIS A 212 -19.88 -10.10 -3.71
C HIS A 212 -20.44 -10.58 -2.37
#